data_AF-A0A5J4U9G6-F1
#
_entry.id   AF-A0A5J4U9G6-F1
#
_cell.length_a   1.000
_cell.length_b   1.000
_cell.length_c   1.000
_cell.angle_alpha   90.00
_cell.angle_beta   90.00
_cell.angle_gamma   90.00
#
_symmetry.space_group_name_H-M   'P 1'
#
loop_
_entity.id
_entity.type
_entity.pdbx_description
1 polymer ?
#
loop_
_entity_poly.entity_id
_entity_poly.type
_entity_poly.pdbx_seq_one_letter_code
_entity_poly.pdbx_strand_id
1 'polypeptide(L)'
;MDDLSDYNVAGSLLGLGENILLEILCEMTTIQDARQFLVVCKKIYQLMEHPRYWKIIQLINQIKPKFIIRRESQGKQQGMKFIHSDENNYCTIAIDPAIKDGIVRFEVIFENSEGCERMLGIADASCFFVASFGPSDYGNDRKTVRYYYSGDLRHITIGTKGNESYKDGQRISAIVDMTSNPRKVVFYVDDIEQPNFVIGIPSEIRF
;
A
#
# COMPACT_ATOMS: atom_id res chain seq x y z
N MET A 1 3.62 -8.03 -54.34
CA MET A 1 3.01 -7.22 -53.28
C MET A 1 2.84 -8.19 -52.14
N ASP A 2 3.60 -7.97 -51.07
CA ASP A 2 3.95 -8.96 -50.04
C ASP A 2 2.75 -9.70 -49.45
N ASP A 3 2.77 -11.02 -49.62
CA ASP A 3 1.93 -11.96 -48.89
C ASP A 3 2.53 -12.06 -47.48
N LEU A 4 2.16 -11.11 -46.61
CA LEU A 4 2.40 -11.21 -45.18
C LEU A 4 1.60 -12.42 -44.68
N SER A 5 2.22 -13.60 -44.75
CA SER A 5 1.72 -14.79 -44.06
C SER A 5 1.86 -14.52 -42.57
N ASP A 6 0.82 -13.90 -42.00
CA ASP A 6 0.72 -13.75 -40.56
C ASP A 6 0.77 -15.15 -39.95
N TYR A 7 1.94 -15.51 -39.41
CA TYR A 7 2.19 -16.80 -38.78
C TYR A 7 1.27 -16.91 -37.56
N ASN A 8 0.13 -17.57 -37.73
CA ASN A 8 -0.81 -17.80 -36.66
C ASN A 8 -0.23 -18.79 -35.65
N VAL A 9 -0.09 -18.38 -34.40
CA VAL A 9 0.37 -19.25 -33.32
C VAL A 9 -0.80 -20.12 -32.87
N ALA A 10 -0.63 -21.44 -32.85
CA ALA A 10 -1.63 -22.37 -32.34
C ALA A 10 -1.97 -22.02 -30.89
N GLY A 11 -3.25 -21.71 -30.61
CA GLY A 11 -3.67 -21.24 -29.28
C GLY A 11 -3.71 -19.72 -29.10
N SER A 12 -3.30 -18.92 -30.08
CA SER A 12 -3.50 -17.45 -30.06
C SER A 12 -4.90 -17.03 -30.58
N LEU A 13 -5.23 -15.74 -30.48
CA LEU A 13 -6.19 -15.12 -31.39
C LEU A 13 -5.50 -14.90 -32.75
N LEU A 14 -6.21 -15.20 -33.84
CA LEU A 14 -5.69 -15.03 -35.21
C LEU A 14 -5.07 -13.63 -35.38
N GLY A 15 -3.82 -13.57 -35.82
CA GLY A 15 -3.07 -12.32 -36.04
C GLY A 15 -2.58 -11.57 -34.80
N LEU A 16 -2.77 -12.08 -33.57
CA LEU A 16 -2.46 -11.33 -32.33
C LEU A 16 -1.40 -11.99 -31.42
N GLY A 17 -0.86 -13.15 -31.80
CA GLY A 17 0.19 -13.84 -31.03
C GLY A 17 -0.31 -14.49 -29.72
N GLU A 18 0.52 -15.32 -29.10
CA GLU A 18 0.13 -16.23 -28.01
C GLU A 18 -0.26 -15.53 -26.70
N ASN A 19 0.28 -14.33 -26.46
CA ASN A 19 0.14 -13.62 -25.17
C ASN A 19 -0.98 -12.58 -25.13
N ILE A 20 -1.72 -12.36 -26.22
CA ILE A 20 -2.73 -11.30 -26.31
C ILE A 20 -3.78 -11.35 -25.19
N LEU A 21 -4.17 -12.55 -24.75
CA LEU A 21 -5.15 -12.70 -23.67
C LEU A 21 -4.59 -12.25 -22.31
N LEU A 22 -3.27 -12.37 -22.09
CA LEU A 22 -2.60 -11.82 -20.91
C LEU A 22 -2.48 -10.30 -20.99
N GLU A 23 -2.22 -9.76 -22.18
CA GLU A 23 -2.18 -8.32 -22.40
C GLU A 23 -3.54 -7.69 -22.12
N ILE A 24 -4.62 -8.28 -22.64
CA ILE A 24 -6.00 -7.86 -22.34
C ILE A 24 -6.28 -7.93 -20.84
N LEU A 25 -5.88 -9.02 -20.17
CA LEU A 25 -6.04 -9.15 -18.71
C LEU A 25 -5.26 -8.05 -17.96
N CYS A 26 -4.08 -7.66 -18.44
CA CYS A 26 -3.24 -6.63 -17.83
C CYS A 26 -3.84 -5.22 -17.90
N GLU A 27 -4.67 -4.95 -18.91
CA GLU A 27 -5.35 -3.66 -19.08
C GLU A 27 -6.60 -3.53 -18.19
N MET A 28 -7.01 -4.59 -17.48
CA MET A 28 -8.17 -4.55 -16.60
C MET A 28 -7.90 -3.71 -15.36
N THR A 29 -8.88 -2.90 -14.97
CA THR A 29 -8.73 -1.96 -13.85
C THR A 29 -9.34 -2.47 -12.55
N THR A 30 -10.19 -3.50 -12.61
CA THR A 30 -10.82 -4.09 -11.43
C THR A 30 -10.64 -5.60 -11.40
N ILE A 31 -10.53 -6.16 -10.19
CA ILE A 31 -10.45 -7.61 -10.00
C ILE A 31 -11.74 -8.31 -10.46
N GLN A 32 -12.87 -7.60 -10.45
CA GLN A 32 -14.14 -8.15 -10.88
C GLN A 32 -14.19 -8.36 -12.40
N ASP A 33 -13.69 -7.40 -13.18
CA ASP A 33 -13.57 -7.54 -14.63
C ASP A 33 -12.60 -8.67 -14.99
N ALA A 34 -11.46 -8.75 -14.28
CA ALA A 34 -10.50 -9.84 -14.41
C ALA A 34 -11.16 -11.21 -14.17
N ARG A 35 -11.96 -11.34 -13.10
CA ARG A 35 -12.69 -12.57 -12.80
C ARG A 35 -13.72 -12.90 -13.88
N GLN A 36 -14.49 -11.92 -14.34
CA GLN A 36 -15.49 -12.13 -15.40
C GLN A 36 -14.83 -12.57 -16.70
N PHE A 37 -13.69 -11.99 -17.06
CA PHE A 37 -12.93 -12.36 -18.23
C PHE A 37 -12.41 -13.81 -18.16
N LEU A 38 -11.84 -14.21 -17.03
CA LEU A 38 -11.29 -15.56 -16.83
C LEU A 38 -12.33 -16.68 -17.00
N VAL A 39 -13.60 -16.41 -16.70
CA VAL A 39 -14.66 -17.42 -16.76
C VAL A 39 -15.41 -17.45 -18.11
N VAL A 40 -15.05 -16.59 -19.07
CA VAL A 40 -15.74 -16.53 -20.38
C VAL A 40 -15.64 -17.86 -21.13
N CYS A 41 -14.47 -18.50 -21.13
CA CYS A 41 -14.30 -19.82 -21.74
C CYS A 41 -13.09 -20.57 -21.20
N LYS A 42 -13.04 -21.88 -21.46
CA LYS A 42 -11.94 -22.77 -21.02
C LYS A 42 -10.56 -22.28 -21.43
N LYS A 43 -10.44 -21.63 -22.59
CA LYS A 43 -9.17 -21.13 -23.11
C LYS A 43 -8.64 -19.94 -22.30
N ILE A 44 -9.51 -19.01 -21.89
CA ILE A 44 -9.11 -17.86 -21.06
C ILE A 44 -8.90 -18.32 -19.61
N TYR A 45 -9.67 -19.29 -19.14
CA TYR A 45 -9.49 -19.86 -17.81
C TYR A 45 -8.07 -20.42 -17.58
N GLN A 46 -7.43 -20.98 -18.62
CA GLN A 46 -6.04 -21.47 -18.58
C GLN A 46 -5.01 -20.37 -18.27
N LEU A 47 -5.36 -19.08 -18.40
CA LEU A 47 -4.47 -17.98 -18.00
C LEU A 47 -4.09 -18.07 -16.51
N MET A 48 -4.91 -18.67 -15.65
CA MET A 48 -4.60 -18.83 -14.22
C MET A 48 -3.33 -19.65 -13.97
N GLU A 49 -2.99 -20.56 -14.88
CA GLU A 49 -1.78 -21.39 -14.80
C GLU A 49 -0.53 -20.68 -15.35
N HIS A 50 -0.71 -19.52 -16.01
CA HIS A 50 0.39 -18.81 -16.63
C HIS A 50 1.27 -18.10 -15.58
N PRO A 51 2.61 -18.18 -15.65
CA PRO A 51 3.50 -17.57 -14.65
C PRO A 51 3.32 -16.05 -14.45
N ARG A 52 2.80 -15.33 -15.46
CA ARG A 52 2.52 -13.89 -15.37
C ARG A 52 1.19 -13.56 -14.69
N TYR A 53 0.28 -14.52 -14.55
CA TYR A 53 -1.06 -14.31 -14.02
C TYR A 53 -1.03 -13.64 -12.64
N TRP A 54 -0.28 -14.21 -11.71
CA TRP A 54 -0.19 -13.70 -10.35
C TRP A 54 0.35 -12.27 -10.29
N LYS A 55 1.31 -11.93 -11.15
CA LYS A 55 1.85 -10.56 -11.25
C LYS A 55 0.79 -9.59 -11.75
N ILE A 56 0.01 -9.98 -12.77
CA ILE A 56 -1.08 -9.16 -13.30
C ILE A 56 -2.17 -8.96 -12.26
N ILE A 57 -2.63 -10.04 -11.62
CA ILE A 57 -3.67 -9.96 -10.57
C ILE A 57 -3.22 -9.11 -9.39
N GLN A 58 -1.95 -9.21 -8.98
CA GLN A 58 -1.39 -8.32 -7.97
C GLN A 58 -1.47 -6.86 -8.38
N LEU A 59 -1.13 -6.51 -9.63
CA LEU A 59 -1.23 -5.14 -10.14
C LEU A 59 -2.67 -4.63 -10.16
N ILE A 60 -3.62 -5.45 -10.60
CA ILE A 60 -5.06 -5.10 -10.65
C ILE A 60 -5.61 -4.89 -9.23
N ASN A 61 -5.13 -5.67 -8.26
CA ASN A 61 -5.58 -5.59 -6.87
C ASN A 61 -4.87 -4.49 -6.05
N GLN A 62 -3.95 -3.72 -6.64
CA GLN A 62 -3.30 -2.61 -5.94
C GLN A 62 -4.26 -1.44 -5.77
N ILE A 63 -4.42 -1.02 -4.52
CA ILE A 63 -5.09 0.24 -4.19
C ILE A 63 -4.14 1.38 -4.54
N LYS A 64 -4.55 2.27 -5.45
CA LYS A 64 -3.76 3.46 -5.80
C LYS A 64 -3.82 4.47 -4.66
N PRO A 65 -2.72 4.72 -3.94
CA PRO A 65 -2.75 5.65 -2.82
C PRO A 65 -2.78 7.09 -3.32
N LYS A 66 -3.45 7.95 -2.56
CA LYS A 66 -3.48 9.39 -2.77
C LYS A 66 -3.01 10.09 -1.51
N PHE A 67 -1.93 10.85 -1.63
CA PHE A 67 -1.38 11.61 -0.51
C PHE A 67 -2.30 12.78 -0.16
N ILE A 68 -2.67 12.91 1.10
CA ILE A 68 -3.47 14.03 1.60
C ILE A 68 -2.51 15.13 2.07
N ILE A 69 -2.11 15.98 1.13
CA ILE A 69 -1.25 17.15 1.36
C ILE A 69 -2.14 18.39 1.41
N ARG A 70 -2.19 19.09 2.54
CA ARG A 70 -3.13 20.22 2.75
C ARG A 70 -2.49 21.58 2.50
N ARG A 71 -1.17 21.68 2.66
CA ARG A 71 -0.40 22.91 2.44
C ARG A 71 0.92 22.60 1.78
N GLU A 72 1.40 23.52 0.95
CA GLU A 72 2.72 23.42 0.32
C GLU A 72 3.86 23.36 1.34
N SER A 73 3.67 23.97 2.52
CA SER A 73 4.65 23.92 3.63
C SER A 73 4.90 22.52 4.18
N GLN A 74 4.01 21.55 3.92
CA GLN A 74 4.26 20.14 4.28
C GLN A 74 5.23 19.48 3.30
N GLY A 75 5.15 19.84 2.03
CA GLY A 75 5.88 19.17 0.96
C GLY A 75 5.04 19.02 -0.31
N LYS A 76 5.56 18.21 -1.23
CA LYS A 76 4.97 17.98 -2.55
C LYS A 76 4.99 16.51 -2.95
N GLN A 77 4.03 16.11 -3.76
CA GLN A 77 4.00 14.80 -4.37
C GLN A 77 4.74 14.81 -5.71
N GLN A 78 5.59 13.82 -5.95
CA GLN A 78 6.20 13.54 -7.25
C GLN A 78 6.00 12.06 -7.60
N GLY A 79 5.01 11.75 -8.44
CA GLY A 79 4.61 10.38 -8.70
C GLY A 79 4.12 9.69 -7.42
N MET A 80 4.74 8.56 -7.07
CA MET A 80 4.48 7.80 -5.84
C MET A 80 5.38 8.18 -4.66
N LYS A 81 6.06 9.33 -4.76
CA LYS A 81 6.91 9.86 -3.69
C LYS A 81 6.28 11.10 -3.07
N PHE A 82 6.34 11.19 -1.75
CA PHE A 82 6.16 12.43 -1.03
C PHE A 82 7.53 13.00 -0.70
N ILE A 83 7.73 14.29 -0.99
CA ILE A 83 8.96 15.02 -0.71
C ILE A 83 8.61 16.10 0.32
N HIS A 84 9.19 15.98 1.51
CA HIS A 84 9.05 16.97 2.58
C HIS A 84 9.56 18.35 2.10
N SER A 85 9.05 19.42 2.71
CA SER A 85 9.60 20.77 2.51
C SER A 85 11.02 20.89 3.10
N ASP A 86 11.71 21.97 2.79
CA ASP A 86 13.03 22.32 3.36
C ASP A 86 12.94 22.89 4.79
N GLU A 87 11.73 23.00 5.34
CA GLU A 87 11.50 23.43 6.72
C GLU A 87 11.81 22.29 7.71
N ASN A 88 12.43 22.62 8.84
CA ASN A 88 12.65 21.66 9.94
C ASN A 88 11.43 21.55 10.86
N ASN A 89 10.29 21.18 10.28
CA ASN A 89 8.99 21.08 10.96
C ASN A 89 8.48 19.63 10.97
N TYR A 90 7.60 19.30 11.92
CA TYR A 90 6.90 18.01 11.87
C TYR A 90 5.96 17.97 10.67
N CYS A 91 5.90 16.83 9.98
CA CYS A 91 4.95 16.62 8.90
C CYS A 91 4.30 15.25 9.01
N THR A 92 2.98 15.28 9.21
CA THR A 92 2.14 14.09 9.13
C THR A 92 1.20 14.23 7.93
N ILE A 93 1.17 13.21 7.08
CA ILE A 93 0.24 13.09 5.96
C ILE A 93 -0.54 11.79 6.10
N ALA A 94 -1.81 11.81 5.71
CA ALA A 94 -2.63 10.62 5.62
C ALA A 94 -2.73 10.16 4.17
N ILE A 95 -3.01 8.89 3.97
CA ILE A 95 -3.18 8.29 2.65
C ILE A 95 -4.64 7.89 2.41
N ASP A 96 -5.17 8.29 1.26
CA ASP A 96 -6.45 7.82 0.72
C ASP A 96 -6.26 6.63 -0.23
N PRO A 97 -7.26 5.75 -0.38
CA PRO A 97 -8.56 5.78 0.31
C PRO A 97 -8.45 5.31 1.76
N ALA A 98 -9.42 5.73 2.59
CA ALA A 98 -9.62 5.11 3.89
C ALA A 98 -10.00 3.63 3.75
N ILE A 99 -9.50 2.79 4.66
CA ILE A 99 -9.69 1.35 4.64
C ILE A 99 -10.78 0.97 5.65
N LYS A 100 -11.79 0.21 5.17
CA LYS A 100 -12.97 -0.22 5.95
C LYS A 100 -13.09 -1.74 6.06
N ASP A 101 -12.49 -2.46 5.14
CA ASP A 101 -12.69 -3.90 4.96
C ASP A 101 -11.46 -4.53 4.30
N GLY A 102 -11.36 -5.86 4.40
CA GLY A 102 -10.30 -6.66 3.83
C GLY A 102 -8.99 -6.65 4.62
N ILE A 103 -7.97 -7.24 4.01
CA ILE A 103 -6.60 -7.26 4.52
C ILE A 103 -5.77 -6.40 3.58
N VAL A 104 -5.20 -5.31 4.10
CA VAL A 104 -4.48 -4.31 3.29
C VAL A 104 -3.08 -4.15 3.82
N ARG A 105 -2.10 -4.25 2.92
CA ARG A 105 -0.70 -3.91 3.19
C ARG A 105 -0.39 -2.54 2.62
N PHE A 106 0.15 -1.66 3.44
CA PHE A 106 0.72 -0.39 3.01
C PHE A 106 2.21 -0.37 3.31
N GLU A 107 3.01 0.04 2.34
CA GLU A 107 4.46 -0.02 2.40
C GLU A 107 5.09 1.29 1.97
N VAL A 108 6.15 1.68 2.68
CA VAL A 108 6.95 2.87 2.42
C VAL A 108 8.44 2.55 2.50
N ILE A 109 9.23 3.36 1.81
CA ILE A 109 10.69 3.42 1.94
C ILE A 109 11.02 4.88 2.25
N PHE A 110 11.77 5.11 3.32
CA PHE A 110 12.31 6.44 3.62
C PHE A 110 13.68 6.61 2.95
N GLU A 111 13.93 7.80 2.43
CA GLU A 111 15.17 8.20 1.77
C GLU A 111 15.59 9.58 2.30
N ASN A 112 16.90 9.78 2.55
CA ASN A 112 17.48 11.06 2.98
C ASN A 112 16.87 11.64 4.28
N SER A 113 16.67 10.81 5.29
CA SER A 113 16.05 11.17 6.57
C SER A 113 17.00 11.06 7.77
N GLU A 114 18.31 11.10 7.52
CA GLU A 114 19.34 11.06 8.57
C GLU A 114 19.14 12.20 9.57
N GLY A 115 19.16 11.86 10.87
CA GLY A 115 18.95 12.82 11.96
C GLY A 115 17.50 13.24 12.20
N CYS A 116 16.54 12.76 11.39
CA CYS A 116 15.11 13.04 11.56
C CYS A 116 14.36 11.86 12.20
N GLU A 117 13.38 12.17 13.05
CA GLU A 117 12.42 11.16 13.49
C GLU A 117 11.43 10.83 12.37
N ARG A 118 11.25 9.53 12.10
CA ARG A 118 10.29 9.04 11.12
C ARG A 118 9.47 7.91 11.73
N MET A 119 8.23 7.80 11.28
CA MET A 119 7.30 6.77 11.73
C MET A 119 6.31 6.42 10.63
N LEU A 120 5.89 5.16 10.61
CA LEU A 120 4.75 4.67 9.84
C LEU A 120 3.63 4.31 10.82
N GLY A 121 2.38 4.49 10.44
CA GLY A 121 1.28 4.24 11.35
C GLY A 121 -0.06 3.98 10.69
N ILE A 122 -1.07 3.95 11.54
CA ILE A 122 -2.46 4.09 11.14
C ILE A 122 -3.13 5.13 12.04
N ALA A 123 -4.16 5.76 11.50
CA ALA A 123 -5.00 6.70 12.22
C ALA A 123 -6.47 6.33 12.02
N ASP A 124 -7.30 6.60 13.01
CA ASP A 124 -8.76 6.66 12.81
C ASP A 124 -9.05 7.60 11.63
N ALA A 125 -9.94 7.21 10.72
CA ALA A 125 -10.16 7.99 9.50
C ALA A 125 -10.76 9.39 9.74
N SER A 126 -11.29 9.67 10.93
CA SER A 126 -11.69 11.01 11.35
C SER A 126 -10.52 11.95 11.66
N CYS A 127 -9.30 11.42 11.80
CA CYS A 127 -8.12 12.23 12.09
C CYS A 127 -7.84 13.21 10.95
N PHE A 128 -7.49 14.43 11.35
CA PHE A 128 -6.92 15.42 10.45
C PHE A 128 -5.54 15.82 10.96
N PHE A 129 -4.60 15.96 10.04
CA PHE A 129 -3.23 16.37 10.34
C PHE A 129 -3.02 17.80 9.86
N VAL A 130 -2.56 18.64 10.78
CA VAL A 130 -2.24 20.05 10.54
C VAL A 130 -0.78 20.15 10.16
N ALA A 131 -0.45 21.01 9.19
CA ALA A 131 0.93 21.26 8.77
C ALA A 131 1.78 21.75 9.96
N SER A 132 3.04 21.27 10.03
CA SER A 132 4.00 21.56 11.11
C SER A 132 3.73 20.86 12.45
N PHE A 133 2.82 19.89 12.50
CA PHE A 133 2.48 19.13 13.72
C PHE A 133 2.60 17.62 13.55
N GLY A 134 2.85 16.96 14.67
CA GLY A 134 3.00 15.53 14.77
C GLY A 134 1.66 14.77 14.78
N PRO A 135 1.71 13.44 14.65
CA PRO A 135 0.51 12.61 14.51
C PRO A 135 -0.36 12.53 15.76
N SER A 136 0.16 12.87 16.95
CA SER A 136 -0.63 12.90 18.20
C SER A 136 -1.24 14.25 18.53
N ASP A 137 -0.89 15.31 17.80
CA ASP A 137 -1.38 16.65 18.09
C ASP A 137 -2.87 16.79 17.73
N TYR A 138 -3.50 17.88 18.19
CA TYR A 138 -4.92 18.20 17.92
C TYR A 138 -5.92 17.10 18.33
N GLY A 139 -5.63 16.37 19.42
CA GLY A 139 -6.53 15.33 19.94
C GLY A 139 -6.45 14.00 19.19
N ASN A 140 -5.36 13.76 18.46
CA ASN A 140 -5.09 12.51 17.76
C ASN A 140 -4.22 11.53 18.58
N ASP A 141 -3.83 11.89 19.80
CA ASP A 141 -2.98 11.12 20.73
C ASP A 141 -3.51 9.72 21.01
N ARG A 142 -4.84 9.56 21.08
CA ARG A 142 -5.52 8.27 21.29
C ARG A 142 -6.14 7.70 20.03
N LYS A 143 -5.88 8.29 18.87
CA LYS A 143 -6.47 7.90 17.57
C LYS A 143 -5.43 7.40 16.57
N THR A 144 -4.16 7.38 16.94
CA THR A 144 -3.05 6.99 16.06
C THR A 144 -2.20 5.88 16.68
N VAL A 145 -1.82 4.90 15.86
CA VAL A 145 -0.80 3.90 16.17
C VAL A 145 0.43 4.26 15.36
N ARG A 146 1.58 4.36 16.01
CA ARG A 146 2.81 4.93 15.45
C ARG A 146 3.98 3.99 15.70
N TYR A 147 4.55 3.46 14.63
CA TYR A 147 5.76 2.66 14.67
C TYR A 147 6.95 3.53 14.25
N TYR A 148 7.81 3.85 15.23
CA TYR A 148 8.93 4.75 15.08
C TYR A 148 10.17 4.01 14.54
N TYR A 149 11.05 4.76 13.89
CA TYR A 149 12.35 4.25 13.41
C TYR A 149 13.21 3.60 14.47
N SER A 150 13.04 3.97 15.75
CA SER A 150 13.75 3.37 16.88
C SER A 150 13.26 1.96 17.24
N GLY A 151 12.16 1.49 16.64
CA GLY A 151 11.46 0.28 17.02
C GLY A 151 10.32 0.54 18.01
N ASP A 152 10.17 1.76 18.54
CA ASP A 152 9.08 2.06 19.48
C ASP A 152 7.72 1.98 18.77
N LEU A 153 6.79 1.22 19.35
CA LEU A 153 5.38 1.25 18.99
C LEU A 153 4.64 2.14 20.01
N ARG A 154 3.95 3.19 19.55
CA ARG A 154 3.22 4.13 20.42
C ARG A 154 1.77 4.27 20.00
N HIS A 155 0.88 4.24 20.98
CA HIS A 155 -0.54 4.56 20.84
C HIS A 155 -0.99 5.31 22.10
N ILE A 156 -1.83 4.68 22.94
CA ILE A 156 -2.20 5.12 24.30
C ILE A 156 -1.11 4.75 25.29
N THR A 157 -0.54 3.54 25.15
CA THR A 157 0.58 3.09 25.95
C THR A 157 1.90 3.51 25.30
N ILE A 158 2.90 3.75 26.15
CA ILE A 158 4.26 4.14 25.77
C ILE A 158 5.21 3.03 26.21
N GLY A 159 6.27 2.77 25.44
CA GLY A 159 7.39 1.93 25.85
C GLY A 159 7.26 0.45 25.49
N THR A 160 6.47 0.11 24.47
CA THR A 160 6.48 -1.24 23.89
C THR A 160 7.84 -1.49 23.26
N LYS A 161 8.59 -2.44 23.82
CA LYS A 161 9.93 -2.84 23.36
C LYS A 161 9.87 -4.13 22.56
N GLY A 162 10.90 -4.40 21.76
CA GLY A 162 11.11 -5.68 21.11
C GLY A 162 10.97 -5.64 19.58
N ASN A 163 10.33 -4.63 19.00
CA ASN A 163 10.40 -4.44 17.55
C ASN A 163 11.79 -3.93 17.15
N GLU A 164 12.15 -4.22 15.92
CA GLU A 164 13.39 -3.80 15.29
C GLU A 164 13.34 -2.29 14.97
N SER A 165 14.48 -1.62 15.11
CA SER A 165 14.67 -0.29 14.53
C SER A 165 14.93 -0.38 13.03
N TYR A 166 14.55 0.62 12.25
CA TYR A 166 14.80 0.62 10.81
C TYR A 166 15.51 1.89 10.31
N LYS A 167 16.17 1.77 9.17
CA LYS A 167 16.98 2.79 8.51
C LYS A 167 16.42 3.14 7.13
N ASP A 168 16.97 4.20 6.54
CA ASP A 168 16.68 4.55 5.16
C ASP A 168 17.01 3.39 4.21
N GLY A 169 16.23 3.27 3.14
CA GLY A 169 16.35 2.20 2.14
C GLY A 169 15.69 0.87 2.52
N GLN A 170 15.30 0.66 3.79
CA GLN A 170 14.53 -0.52 4.18
C GLN A 170 13.05 -0.36 3.82
N ARG A 171 12.35 -1.48 3.61
CA ARG A 171 10.91 -1.54 3.36
C ARG A 171 10.17 -1.65 4.69
N ILE A 172 9.39 -0.63 5.02
CA ILE A 172 8.56 -0.64 6.23
C ILE A 172 7.11 -0.76 5.80
N SER A 173 6.40 -1.72 6.36
CA SER A 173 4.99 -1.90 6.02
C SER A 173 4.11 -2.16 7.23
N ALA A 174 2.84 -1.84 7.07
CA ALA A 174 1.77 -2.14 8.00
C ALA A 174 0.72 -2.98 7.28
N ILE A 175 0.38 -4.13 7.85
CA ILE A 175 -0.73 -4.97 7.40
C ILE A 175 -1.89 -4.78 8.37
N VAL A 176 -3.00 -4.25 7.88
CA VAL A 176 -4.26 -4.15 8.63
C VAL A 176 -5.18 -5.30 8.22
N ASP A 177 -5.75 -5.96 9.21
CA ASP A 177 -6.80 -6.96 9.03
C ASP A 177 -8.12 -6.40 9.58
N MET A 178 -8.93 -5.86 8.68
CA MET A 178 -10.24 -5.28 9.00
C MET A 178 -11.34 -6.35 9.11
N THR A 179 -11.03 -7.60 8.74
CA THR A 179 -11.95 -8.74 8.76
C THR A 179 -11.98 -9.46 10.10
N SER A 180 -10.87 -9.40 10.84
CA SER A 180 -10.74 -9.97 12.17
C SER A 180 -11.58 -9.21 13.22
N ASN A 181 -12.00 -9.92 14.27
CA ASN A 181 -12.64 -9.32 15.43
C ASN A 181 -11.97 -9.84 16.72
N PRO A 182 -11.17 -9.02 17.42
CA PRO A 182 -10.90 -7.61 17.14
C PRO A 182 -10.02 -7.40 15.90
N ARG A 183 -10.28 -6.31 15.15
CA ARG A 183 -9.44 -5.86 14.02
C ARG A 183 -8.01 -5.60 14.50
N LYS A 184 -7.01 -5.82 13.64
CA LYS A 184 -5.61 -5.68 14.05
C LYS A 184 -4.70 -5.04 13.00
N VAL A 185 -3.56 -4.51 13.45
CA VAL A 185 -2.45 -4.04 12.61
C VAL A 185 -1.14 -4.67 13.07
N VAL A 186 -0.35 -5.14 12.11
CA VAL A 186 0.98 -5.74 12.31
C VAL A 186 1.99 -4.99 11.44
N PHE A 187 3.20 -4.77 11.96
CA PHE A 187 4.27 -4.07 11.24
C PHE A 187 5.34 -5.03 10.76
N TYR A 188 6.03 -4.65 9.68
CA TYR A 188 7.11 -5.43 9.07
C TYR A 188 8.27 -4.51 8.69
N VAL A 189 9.49 -5.03 8.79
CA VAL A 189 10.73 -4.42 8.27
C VAL A 189 11.37 -5.43 7.32
N ASP A 190 11.57 -5.06 6.06
CA ASP A 190 12.09 -5.93 5.00
C ASP A 190 11.38 -7.30 4.93
N ASP A 191 10.04 -7.25 4.95
CA ASP A 191 9.14 -8.42 4.96
C ASP A 191 9.23 -9.29 6.23
N ILE A 192 9.99 -8.89 7.25
CA ILE A 192 10.08 -9.58 8.55
C ILE A 192 9.06 -9.00 9.53
N GLU A 193 8.17 -9.86 10.03
CA GLU A 193 7.12 -9.50 10.99
C GLU A 193 7.71 -9.02 12.32
N GLN A 194 7.17 -7.91 12.83
CA GLN A 194 7.57 -7.36 14.12
C GLN A 194 6.76 -8.00 15.26
N PRO A 195 7.37 -8.26 16.43
CA PRO A 195 6.76 -9.04 17.50
C PRO A 195 5.53 -8.38 18.14
N ASN A 196 5.45 -7.04 18.10
CA ASN A 196 4.30 -6.31 18.63
C ASN A 196 3.28 -5.98 17.54
N PHE A 197 2.01 -6.19 17.86
CA PHE A 197 0.86 -5.83 17.03
C PHE A 197 -0.21 -5.12 17.88
N VAL A 198 -1.11 -4.39 17.23
CA VAL A 198 -2.23 -3.71 17.91
C VAL A 198 -3.54 -4.34 17.48
N ILE A 199 -4.40 -4.61 18.46
CA ILE A 199 -5.77 -5.11 18.25
C ILE A 199 -6.79 -4.05 18.67
N GLY A 200 -8.03 -4.18 18.18
CA GLY A 200 -9.12 -3.26 18.49
C GLY A 200 -9.04 -1.95 17.70
N ILE A 201 -8.43 -1.96 16.51
CA ILE A 201 -8.31 -0.76 15.68
C ILE A 201 -9.71 -0.29 15.17
N PRO A 202 -9.87 1.00 14.84
CA PRO A 202 -11.15 1.58 14.39
C PRO A 202 -11.77 0.83 13.20
N SER A 203 -13.08 1.01 12.98
CA SER A 203 -13.78 0.40 11.83
C SER A 203 -13.42 1.03 10.47
N GLU A 204 -12.80 2.21 10.49
CA GLU A 204 -12.29 2.90 9.32
C GLU A 204 -10.98 3.59 9.68
N ILE A 205 -9.91 3.29 8.93
CA ILE A 205 -8.57 3.83 9.19
C ILE A 205 -7.98 4.47 7.94
N ARG A 206 -6.96 5.29 8.15
CA ARG A 206 -6.00 5.71 7.11
C ARG A 206 -4.59 5.34 7.55
N PHE A 207 -3.73 5.09 6.56
CA PHE A 207 -2.28 5.02 6.79
C PHE A 207 -1.70 6.42 6.87
#